data_AF-A0A2T2WJI2-F1
#
_entry.id   AF-A0A2T2WJI2-F1
#
_cell.length_a   1.000
_cell.length_b   1.000
_cell.length_c   1.000
_cell.angle_alpha   90.00
_cell.angle_beta   90.00
_cell.angle_gamma   90.00
#
_symmetry.space_group_name_H-M   'P 1'
#
loop_
_entity.id
_entity.type
_entity.pdbx_description
1 polymer ?
#
loop_
_entity_poly.entity_id
_entity_poly.type
_entity_poly.pdbx_seq_one_letter_code
_entity_poly.pdbx_strand_id
1 'polypeptide(L)'
;MTTLLGERLRQARLARGLRQNQVPGFAQSTIARWERGQRQPSLAALQRLAAIYGEDLAEWLTLKKATQPVVSKTLRRLETLAAQERWPEVWLLGYRFLQTYQRDVSSAVYDAVETLMSRALRTNPQVNLLKLYPVTSLEDGLQVAALMRHLELPVTTRWQWFQILAKQYAESEPSYMKVLNNGMLAAEELGDVETAIVWGERAIRWAHTYGRADRVMELQAAVWRLRSYDCQARVSDRDAIEKVQQMRHNAYVHEDVGIGVAWRIWWQQDVTQWHRWRTMAAETWPEKNPMPPWIDLWDAAWAMRQRGQAEPMINWLREWVEQGEDQWASHWGWYLRDAMVALATFVCAVQHCADNIQSVRDWCLWYRHYAQRHGHIGWVQRVADAEREGMSYRLEVSSDFG
;
A
#
# COMPACT_ATOMS: atom_id res chain seq x y z
N MET A 1 0.36 -28.90 2.26
CA MET A 1 -0.23 -28.83 0.90
C MET A 1 -0.25 -30.19 0.15
N THR A 2 0.26 -31.30 0.69
CA THR A 2 0.40 -32.61 0.01
C THR A 2 -0.85 -33.50 -0.03
N THR A 3 -1.83 -33.26 0.84
CA THR A 3 -3.02 -34.13 1.00
C THR A 3 -4.08 -33.92 -0.08
N LEU A 4 -4.20 -32.73 -0.67
CA LEU A 4 -5.25 -32.41 -1.65
C LEU A 4 -5.00 -33.04 -3.03
N LEU A 5 -3.74 -33.09 -3.48
CA LEU A 5 -3.38 -33.71 -4.76
C LEU A 5 -3.48 -35.24 -4.70
N GLY A 6 -3.02 -35.85 -3.60
CA GLY A 6 -3.08 -37.31 -3.42
C GLY A 6 -4.51 -37.84 -3.46
N GLU A 7 -5.45 -37.14 -2.82
CA GLU A 7 -6.86 -37.53 -2.82
C GLU A 7 -7.50 -37.36 -4.21
N ARG A 8 -7.17 -36.29 -4.95
CA ARG A 8 -7.63 -36.11 -6.34
C ARG A 8 -7.14 -37.22 -7.26
N LEU A 9 -5.86 -37.59 -7.16
CA LEU A 9 -5.31 -38.70 -7.94
C LEU A 9 -6.02 -40.02 -7.63
N ARG A 10 -6.37 -40.25 -6.35
CA ARG A 10 -7.13 -41.42 -5.92
C ARG A 10 -8.55 -41.41 -6.51
N GLN A 11 -9.24 -40.27 -6.45
CA GLN A 11 -10.59 -40.12 -6.98
C GLN A 11 -10.63 -40.32 -8.50
N ALA A 12 -9.72 -39.67 -9.23
CA ALA A 12 -9.57 -39.82 -10.68
C ALA A 12 -9.31 -41.28 -11.09
N ARG A 13 -8.42 -41.98 -10.36
CA ARG A 13 -8.15 -43.41 -10.58
C ARG A 13 -9.39 -44.27 -10.38
N LEU A 14 -10.12 -44.05 -9.28
CA LEU A 14 -11.32 -44.81 -8.96
C LEU A 14 -12.46 -44.52 -9.94
N ALA A 15 -12.60 -43.30 -10.43
CA ALA A 15 -13.58 -42.93 -11.46
C ALA A 15 -13.35 -43.68 -12.78
N ARG A 16 -12.10 -44.07 -13.07
CA ARG A 16 -11.74 -44.96 -14.18
C ARG A 16 -11.83 -46.45 -13.86
N GLY A 17 -12.29 -46.82 -12.67
CA GLY A 17 -12.42 -48.22 -12.25
C GLY A 17 -11.07 -48.93 -12.04
N LEU A 18 -9.97 -48.20 -11.95
CA LEU A 18 -8.63 -48.78 -11.85
C LEU A 18 -8.26 -49.02 -10.38
N ARG A 19 -7.63 -50.16 -10.09
CA ARG A 19 -6.89 -50.40 -8.84
C ARG A 19 -5.47 -49.81 -8.94
N GLN A 20 -4.81 -49.57 -7.80
CA GLN A 20 -3.46 -48.99 -7.78
C GLN A 20 -2.43 -49.80 -8.58
N ASN A 21 -2.57 -51.13 -8.64
CA ASN A 21 -1.71 -52.03 -9.41
C ASN A 21 -2.10 -52.13 -10.90
N GLN A 22 -3.15 -51.42 -11.33
CA GLN A 22 -3.64 -51.41 -12.70
C GLN A 22 -3.33 -50.10 -13.42
N VAL A 23 -2.61 -49.16 -12.80
CA VAL A 23 -2.21 -47.89 -13.43
C VAL A 23 -1.01 -48.15 -14.35
N PRO A 24 -1.15 -48.01 -15.68
CA PRO A 24 -0.07 -48.35 -16.60
C PRO A 24 1.17 -47.46 -16.42
N GLY A 25 2.36 -48.07 -16.44
CA GLY A 25 3.63 -47.35 -16.41
C GLY A 25 4.08 -46.84 -15.02
N PHE A 26 3.37 -47.21 -13.95
CA PHE A 26 3.74 -46.87 -12.58
C PHE A 26 3.64 -48.07 -11.65
N ALA A 27 4.61 -48.22 -10.74
CA ALA A 27 4.52 -49.25 -9.69
C ALA A 27 3.41 -48.92 -8.69
N GLN A 28 2.68 -49.93 -8.21
CA GLN A 28 1.61 -49.77 -7.21
C GLN A 28 2.09 -49.00 -5.97
N SER A 29 3.30 -49.29 -5.48
CA SER A 29 3.88 -48.63 -4.31
C SER A 29 4.12 -47.13 -4.54
N THR A 30 4.43 -46.74 -5.77
CA THR A 30 4.60 -45.34 -6.18
C THR A 30 3.26 -44.61 -6.17
N ILE A 31 2.22 -45.20 -6.77
CA ILE A 31 0.84 -44.67 -6.72
C ILE A 31 0.36 -44.54 -5.27
N ALA A 32 0.57 -45.56 -4.43
CA ALA A 32 0.16 -45.55 -3.03
C ALA A 32 0.90 -44.48 -2.19
N ARG A 33 2.15 -44.14 -2.53
CA ARG A 33 2.89 -43.03 -1.88
C ARG A 33 2.40 -41.66 -2.35
N TRP A 34 2.04 -41.53 -3.62
CA TRP A 34 1.46 -40.29 -4.17
C TRP A 34 0.07 -40.02 -3.61
N GLU A 35 -0.82 -41.02 -3.59
CA GLU A 35 -2.18 -40.88 -3.07
C GLU A 35 -2.22 -40.56 -1.57
N ARG A 36 -1.26 -41.08 -0.79
CA ARG A 36 -1.12 -40.76 0.64
C ARG A 36 -0.37 -39.45 0.91
N GLY A 37 0.07 -38.73 -0.11
CA GLY A 37 0.85 -37.49 0.03
C GLY A 37 2.26 -37.69 0.62
N GLN A 38 2.76 -38.93 0.66
CA GLN A 38 4.08 -39.28 1.20
C GLN A 38 5.22 -38.94 0.23
N ARG A 39 4.91 -38.81 -1.06
CA ARG A 39 5.84 -38.37 -2.11
C ARG A 39 5.04 -37.57 -3.14
N GLN A 40 5.67 -36.58 -3.78
CA GLN A 40 5.03 -35.88 -4.89
C GLN A 40 5.39 -36.52 -6.24
N PRO A 41 4.43 -36.63 -7.19
CA PRO A 41 4.73 -36.97 -8.57
C PRO A 41 5.47 -35.82 -9.26
N SER A 42 6.34 -36.13 -10.23
CA SER A 42 6.91 -35.11 -11.11
C SER A 42 5.85 -34.61 -12.10
N LEU A 43 6.10 -33.44 -12.72
CA LEU A 43 5.21 -32.90 -13.75
C LEU A 43 4.97 -33.89 -14.91
N ALA A 44 6.03 -34.56 -15.37
CA ALA A 44 5.93 -35.60 -16.40
C ALA A 44 5.08 -36.80 -15.95
N ALA A 45 5.14 -37.17 -14.67
CA ALA A 45 4.27 -38.21 -14.13
C ALA A 45 2.81 -37.75 -14.06
N LEU A 46 2.56 -36.50 -13.66
CA LEU A 46 1.21 -35.91 -13.63
C LEU A 46 0.60 -35.84 -15.04
N GLN A 47 1.35 -35.42 -16.05
CA GLN A 47 0.92 -35.42 -17.45
C GLN A 47 0.46 -36.81 -17.91
N ARG A 48 1.25 -37.84 -17.60
CA ARG A 48 0.92 -39.22 -17.96
C ARG A 48 -0.29 -39.73 -17.21
N LEU A 49 -0.40 -39.44 -15.92
CA LEU A 49 -1.56 -39.80 -15.12
C LEU A 49 -2.82 -39.09 -15.62
N ALA A 50 -2.74 -37.82 -16.01
CA ALA A 50 -3.87 -37.06 -16.56
C ALA A 50 -4.38 -37.70 -17.85
N ALA A 51 -3.48 -38.14 -18.73
CA ALA A 51 -3.83 -38.90 -19.91
C ALA A 51 -4.49 -40.26 -19.58
N ILE A 52 -3.94 -41.02 -18.62
CA ILE A 52 -4.50 -42.33 -18.20
C ILE A 52 -5.89 -42.15 -17.57
N TYR A 53 -6.05 -41.14 -16.72
CA TYR A 53 -7.31 -40.83 -16.04
C TYR A 53 -8.26 -39.98 -16.90
N GLY A 54 -7.81 -39.61 -18.11
CA GLY A 54 -8.47 -38.69 -19.05
C GLY A 54 -9.13 -37.49 -18.37
N GLU A 55 -8.36 -36.84 -17.52
CA GLU A 55 -8.65 -35.53 -16.93
C GLU A 55 -7.66 -34.51 -17.51
N ASP A 56 -8.03 -33.23 -17.51
CA ASP A 56 -7.11 -32.18 -17.93
C ASP A 56 -6.07 -31.94 -16.82
N LEU A 57 -4.79 -31.94 -17.19
CA LEU A 57 -3.70 -31.62 -16.26
C LEU A 57 -3.91 -30.24 -15.62
N ALA A 58 -4.47 -29.28 -16.35
CA ALA A 58 -4.77 -27.97 -15.83
C ALA A 58 -5.75 -28.03 -14.65
N GLU A 59 -6.64 -29.02 -14.56
CA GLU A 59 -7.56 -29.23 -13.41
C GLU A 59 -6.86 -29.76 -12.16
N TRP A 60 -5.75 -30.48 -12.33
CA TRP A 60 -4.93 -30.97 -11.22
C TRP A 60 -3.93 -29.93 -10.73
N LEU A 61 -3.42 -29.11 -11.66
CA LEU A 61 -2.51 -28.00 -11.37
C LEU A 61 -3.27 -26.74 -10.93
N THR A 62 -4.55 -26.60 -11.29
CA THR A 62 -5.41 -25.64 -10.60
C THR A 62 -5.62 -26.13 -9.19
N LEU A 63 -4.92 -25.47 -8.29
CA LEU A 63 -5.34 -25.32 -6.92
C LEU A 63 -6.72 -24.64 -6.93
N LYS A 64 -7.80 -25.39 -7.21
CA LYS A 64 -9.15 -24.96 -6.84
C LYS A 64 -9.10 -24.71 -5.33
N LYS A 65 -9.09 -23.42 -4.98
CA LYS A 65 -9.20 -22.82 -3.65
C LYS A 65 -9.85 -23.77 -2.66
N ALA A 66 -9.04 -24.46 -1.86
CA ALA A 66 -9.50 -25.15 -0.67
C ALA A 66 -9.77 -24.09 0.43
N THR A 67 -10.77 -23.22 0.21
CA THR A 67 -11.10 -22.14 1.15
C THR A 67 -12.60 -21.83 1.25
N GLN A 68 -13.45 -22.14 0.27
CA GLN A 68 -14.86 -21.69 0.27
C GLN A 68 -15.71 -22.09 1.51
N PRO A 69 -15.65 -23.33 2.05
CA PRO A 69 -16.49 -23.69 3.20
C PRO A 69 -16.05 -23.00 4.48
N VAL A 70 -14.74 -22.94 4.74
CA VAL A 70 -14.17 -22.26 5.92
C VAL A 70 -14.36 -20.74 5.80
N VAL A 71 -14.21 -20.20 4.58
CA VAL A 71 -14.42 -18.79 4.31
C VAL A 71 -15.87 -18.37 4.52
N SER A 72 -16.82 -19.09 3.91
CA SER A 72 -18.25 -18.79 4.05
C SER A 72 -18.78 -19.02 5.47
N LYS A 73 -18.20 -19.98 6.23
CA LYS A 73 -18.54 -20.18 7.64
C LYS A 73 -17.97 -19.06 8.52
N THR A 74 -16.77 -18.59 8.24
CA THR A 74 -16.14 -17.51 8.99
C THR A 74 -16.81 -16.17 8.71
N LEU A 75 -17.15 -15.88 7.45
CA LEU A 75 -17.95 -14.69 7.09
C LEU A 75 -19.31 -14.69 7.78
N ARG A 76 -20.06 -15.79 7.72
CA ARG A 76 -21.36 -15.91 8.44
C ARG A 76 -21.20 -15.71 9.94
N ARG A 77 -20.10 -16.20 10.52
CA ARG A 77 -19.78 -15.98 11.94
C ARG A 77 -19.51 -14.49 12.21
N LEU A 78 -18.78 -13.79 11.34
CA LEU A 78 -18.55 -12.35 11.45
C LEU A 78 -19.86 -11.56 11.37
N GLU A 79 -20.73 -11.88 10.42
CA GLU A 79 -22.04 -11.25 10.28
C GLU A 79 -22.91 -11.50 11.53
N THR A 80 -22.88 -12.71 12.07
CA THR A 80 -23.61 -13.06 13.31
C THR A 80 -23.10 -12.26 14.50
N LEU A 81 -21.78 -12.16 14.67
CA LEU A 81 -21.17 -11.35 15.72
C LEU A 81 -21.53 -9.86 15.56
N ALA A 82 -21.51 -9.35 14.33
CA ALA A 82 -21.90 -7.97 14.04
C ALA A 82 -23.38 -7.71 14.37
N ALA A 83 -24.28 -8.64 14.05
CA ALA A 83 -25.69 -8.56 14.40
C ALA A 83 -25.93 -8.58 15.92
N GLN A 84 -25.05 -9.22 16.68
CA GLN A 84 -25.06 -9.23 18.15
C GLN A 84 -24.32 -8.04 18.77
N GLU A 85 -23.89 -7.07 17.97
CA GLU A 85 -23.06 -5.93 18.39
C GLU A 85 -21.77 -6.32 19.11
N ARG A 86 -21.27 -7.53 18.81
CA ARG A 86 -20.03 -8.11 19.34
C ARG A 86 -18.81 -7.62 18.58
N TRP A 87 -18.70 -6.29 18.44
CA TRP A 87 -17.71 -5.60 17.61
C TRP A 87 -16.24 -5.95 17.92
N PRO A 88 -15.81 -6.11 19.20
CA PRO A 88 -14.57 -6.81 19.58
C PRO A 88 -14.21 -8.05 18.78
N GLU A 89 -15.13 -9.01 18.75
CA GLU A 89 -14.88 -10.30 18.13
C GLU A 89 -15.01 -10.23 16.60
N VAL A 90 -15.83 -9.31 16.08
CA VAL A 90 -15.89 -9.02 14.63
C VAL A 90 -14.53 -8.57 14.11
N TRP A 91 -13.89 -7.61 14.79
CA TRP A 91 -12.58 -7.15 14.36
C TRP A 91 -11.55 -8.27 14.56
N LEU A 92 -11.39 -8.88 15.74
CA LEU A 92 -10.37 -9.94 15.91
C LEU A 92 -10.51 -11.10 14.91
N LEU A 93 -11.73 -11.59 14.66
CA LEU A 93 -11.94 -12.67 13.72
C LEU A 93 -11.75 -12.19 12.28
N GLY A 94 -12.18 -10.97 11.96
CA GLY A 94 -12.00 -10.35 10.65
C GLY A 94 -10.53 -10.12 10.33
N TYR A 95 -9.76 -9.65 11.31
CA TYR A 95 -8.29 -9.53 11.29
C TYR A 95 -7.66 -10.84 10.83
N ARG A 96 -7.90 -11.90 11.61
CA ARG A 96 -7.26 -13.21 11.38
C ARG A 96 -7.69 -13.76 10.04
N PHE A 97 -8.94 -13.52 9.67
CA PHE A 97 -9.48 -13.92 8.39
C PHE A 97 -8.75 -13.24 7.22
N LEU A 98 -8.63 -11.90 7.23
CA LEU A 98 -7.92 -11.17 6.18
C LEU A 98 -6.44 -11.56 6.16
N GLN A 99 -5.75 -11.59 7.31
CA GLN A 99 -4.35 -12.00 7.39
C GLN A 99 -4.10 -13.41 6.82
N THR A 100 -5.02 -14.35 7.08
CA THR A 100 -4.87 -15.75 6.65
C THR A 100 -5.27 -15.95 5.19
N TYR A 101 -6.26 -15.21 4.70
CA TYR A 101 -6.93 -15.53 3.44
C TYR A 101 -6.94 -14.38 2.42
N GLN A 102 -6.21 -13.29 2.64
CA GLN A 102 -6.18 -12.10 1.76
C GLN A 102 -6.01 -12.47 0.29
N ARG A 103 -5.06 -13.36 -0.03
CA ARG A 103 -4.79 -13.80 -1.41
C ARG A 103 -5.73 -14.91 -1.90
N ASP A 104 -6.54 -15.47 -1.01
CA ASP A 104 -7.33 -16.68 -1.23
C ASP A 104 -8.86 -16.46 -1.22
N VAL A 105 -9.35 -15.25 -0.93
CA VAL A 105 -10.79 -14.89 -0.97
C VAL A 105 -11.16 -14.15 -2.25
N SER A 106 -12.45 -14.00 -2.54
CA SER A 106 -12.91 -13.07 -3.58
C SER A 106 -12.95 -11.65 -3.02
N SER A 107 -12.87 -10.64 -3.89
CA SER A 107 -13.00 -9.23 -3.49
C SER A 107 -14.30 -8.97 -2.74
N ALA A 108 -15.44 -9.50 -3.22
CA ALA A 108 -16.73 -9.32 -2.55
C ALA A 108 -16.74 -9.84 -1.10
N VAL A 109 -16.02 -10.92 -0.80
CA VAL A 109 -15.91 -11.44 0.58
C VAL A 109 -14.95 -10.58 1.40
N TYR A 110 -13.83 -10.16 0.80
CA TYR A 110 -12.88 -9.24 1.42
C TYR A 110 -13.57 -7.93 1.84
N ASP A 111 -14.27 -7.28 0.91
CA ASP A 111 -15.01 -6.03 1.10
C ASP A 111 -16.08 -6.16 2.19
N ALA A 112 -16.76 -7.31 2.24
CA ALA A 112 -17.76 -7.58 3.27
C ALA A 112 -17.12 -7.65 4.68
N VAL A 113 -16.01 -8.39 4.82
CA VAL A 113 -15.28 -8.49 6.11
C VAL A 113 -14.71 -7.13 6.50
N GLU A 114 -14.14 -6.39 5.55
CA GLU A 114 -13.60 -5.06 5.77
C GLU A 114 -14.68 -4.05 6.18
N THR A 115 -15.86 -4.11 5.57
CA THR A 115 -17.01 -3.29 5.94
C THR A 115 -17.43 -3.56 7.38
N LEU A 116 -17.47 -4.83 7.78
CA LEU A 116 -17.76 -5.22 9.16
C LEU A 116 -16.68 -4.74 10.13
N MET A 117 -15.40 -4.85 9.78
CA MET A 117 -14.28 -4.36 10.59
C MET A 117 -14.29 -2.83 10.74
N SER A 118 -14.55 -2.11 9.66
CA SER A 118 -14.67 -0.65 9.67
C SER A 118 -15.88 -0.19 10.47
N ARG A 119 -17.01 -0.91 10.37
CA ARG A 119 -18.18 -0.66 11.22
C ARG A 119 -17.86 -0.92 12.69
N ALA A 120 -17.15 -2.02 12.99
CA ALA A 120 -16.70 -2.32 14.33
C ALA A 120 -15.92 -1.12 14.91
N LEU A 121 -14.90 -0.63 14.18
CA LEU A 121 -14.09 0.52 14.59
C LEU A 121 -14.89 1.82 14.80
N ARG A 122 -15.94 2.07 14.00
CA ARG A 122 -16.80 3.24 14.17
C ARG A 122 -17.75 3.11 15.36
N THR A 123 -18.43 1.97 15.47
CA THR A 123 -19.48 1.74 16.47
C THR A 123 -18.87 1.54 17.86
N ASN A 124 -17.66 1.02 17.91
CA ASN A 124 -16.91 0.94 19.14
C ASN A 124 -15.46 1.35 18.82
N PRO A 125 -15.09 2.64 18.94
CA PRO A 125 -13.71 3.08 18.79
C PRO A 125 -12.73 2.31 19.68
N GLN A 126 -13.24 1.78 20.79
CA GLN A 126 -12.55 0.88 21.71
C GLN A 126 -12.74 -0.60 21.36
N VAL A 127 -13.13 -0.96 20.12
CA VAL A 127 -13.24 -2.35 19.69
C VAL A 127 -12.03 -3.09 20.22
N ASN A 128 -12.28 -4.10 21.05
CA ASN A 128 -11.24 -4.82 21.77
C ASN A 128 -10.34 -5.61 20.80
N LEU A 129 -9.46 -4.94 20.07
CA LEU A 129 -8.06 -5.38 19.93
C LEU A 129 -7.47 -5.63 21.34
N LEU A 130 -8.01 -4.89 22.32
CA LEU A 130 -7.75 -4.80 23.76
C LEU A 130 -7.82 -6.09 24.60
N LYS A 131 -8.40 -7.21 24.12
CA LYS A 131 -8.32 -8.49 24.87
C LYS A 131 -6.99 -9.23 24.67
N LEU A 132 -6.21 -8.87 23.65
CA LEU A 132 -4.90 -9.48 23.38
C LEU A 132 -3.76 -8.46 23.47
N TYR A 133 -4.02 -7.17 23.26
CA TYR A 133 -3.10 -6.05 23.48
C TYR A 133 -3.86 -4.87 24.08
N PRO A 134 -3.85 -4.67 25.41
CA PRO A 134 -4.52 -3.52 25.99
C PRO A 134 -3.80 -2.24 25.52
N VAL A 135 -4.49 -1.41 24.73
CA VAL A 135 -4.03 -0.07 24.33
C VAL A 135 -4.16 0.82 25.57
N THR A 136 -3.15 0.76 26.42
CA THR A 136 -3.06 1.53 27.66
C THR A 136 -2.32 2.84 27.46
N SER A 137 -1.60 2.95 26.34
CA SER A 137 -0.78 4.08 25.97
C SER A 137 -1.00 4.49 24.52
N LEU A 138 -0.56 5.71 24.20
CA LEU A 138 -0.55 6.17 22.83
C LEU A 138 0.36 5.32 21.92
N GLU A 139 1.46 4.78 22.45
CA GLU A 139 2.37 3.92 21.70
C GLU A 139 1.68 2.61 21.28
N ASP A 140 0.88 2.00 22.15
CA ASP A 140 0.09 0.82 21.79
C ASP A 140 -0.89 1.16 20.64
N GLY A 141 -1.49 2.36 20.68
CA GLY A 141 -2.37 2.86 19.62
C GLY A 141 -1.66 3.03 18.28
N LEU A 142 -0.42 3.50 18.30
CA LEU A 142 0.43 3.64 17.11
C LEU A 142 0.90 2.28 16.59
N GLN A 143 1.20 1.31 17.46
CA GLN A 143 1.50 -0.07 17.06
C GLN A 143 0.30 -0.71 16.35
N VAL A 144 -0.92 -0.49 16.85
CA VAL A 144 -2.14 -0.90 16.15
C VAL A 144 -2.21 -0.27 14.76
N ALA A 145 -1.91 1.02 14.61
CA ALA A 145 -1.92 1.69 13.32
C ALA A 145 -0.88 1.07 12.35
N ALA A 146 0.31 0.74 12.86
CA ALA A 146 1.35 0.05 12.09
C ALA A 146 0.89 -1.35 11.65
N LEU A 147 0.22 -2.11 12.53
CA LEU A 147 -0.39 -3.40 12.18
C LEU A 147 -1.48 -3.24 11.13
N MET A 148 -2.36 -2.24 11.25
CA MET A 148 -3.37 -1.94 10.23
C MET A 148 -2.74 -1.68 8.86
N ARG A 149 -1.59 -0.97 8.83
CA ARG A 149 -0.83 -0.74 7.60
C ARG A 149 -0.21 -2.04 7.06
N HIS A 150 0.38 -2.86 7.93
CA HIS A 150 0.97 -4.15 7.53
C HIS A 150 -0.04 -5.13 6.92
N LEU A 151 -1.31 -5.02 7.33
CA LEU A 151 -2.41 -5.83 6.81
C LEU A 151 -3.13 -5.19 5.63
N GLU A 152 -2.57 -4.10 5.11
CA GLU A 152 -3.12 -3.36 3.98
C GLU A 152 -4.57 -2.93 4.21
N LEU A 153 -4.91 -2.60 5.45
CA LEU A 153 -6.24 -2.07 5.73
C LEU A 153 -6.44 -0.75 5.00
N PRO A 154 -7.68 -0.46 4.55
CA PRO A 154 -7.99 0.75 3.83
C PRO A 154 -7.50 1.98 4.56
N VAL A 155 -7.04 2.95 3.76
CA VAL A 155 -6.67 4.26 4.27
C VAL A 155 -7.82 4.92 5.04
N THR A 156 -9.09 4.69 4.68
CA THR A 156 -10.28 5.19 5.43
C THR A 156 -10.31 4.68 6.86
N THR A 157 -9.96 3.41 7.07
CA THR A 157 -9.91 2.77 8.37
C THR A 157 -8.75 3.31 9.21
N ARG A 158 -7.55 3.43 8.62
CA ARG A 158 -6.37 4.02 9.27
C ARG A 158 -6.62 5.49 9.64
N TRP A 159 -7.23 6.25 8.75
CA TRP A 159 -7.62 7.64 8.99
C TRP A 159 -8.55 7.77 10.20
N GLN A 160 -9.64 6.99 10.24
CA GLN A 160 -10.55 6.97 11.38
C GLN A 160 -9.82 6.64 12.68
N TRP A 161 -8.87 5.70 12.64
CA TRP A 161 -8.04 5.36 13.79
C TRP A 161 -7.18 6.54 14.28
N PHE A 162 -6.50 7.25 13.38
CA PHE A 162 -5.73 8.44 13.78
C PHE A 162 -6.61 9.55 14.35
N GLN A 163 -7.83 9.74 13.82
CA GLN A 163 -8.80 10.67 14.39
C GLN A 163 -9.21 10.28 15.82
N ILE A 164 -9.34 8.98 16.11
CA ILE A 164 -9.62 8.48 17.46
C ILE A 164 -8.44 8.77 18.38
N LEU A 165 -7.21 8.41 17.99
CA LEU A 165 -6.01 8.67 18.79
C LEU A 165 -5.83 10.16 19.08
N ALA A 166 -6.05 11.03 18.09
CA ALA A 166 -5.93 12.48 18.25
C ALA A 166 -7.03 13.09 19.17
N LYS A 167 -8.14 12.40 19.38
CA LYS A 167 -9.19 12.82 20.33
C LYS A 167 -8.96 12.25 21.73
N GLN A 168 -8.41 11.05 21.83
CA GLN A 168 -8.28 10.31 23.08
C GLN A 168 -7.07 10.74 23.91
N TYR A 169 -5.96 11.09 23.26
CA TYR A 169 -4.70 11.39 23.94
C TYR A 169 -4.43 12.90 24.00
N ALA A 170 -3.79 13.32 25.09
CA ALA A 170 -3.40 14.72 25.27
C ALA A 170 -2.34 15.13 24.25
N GLU A 171 -2.39 16.38 23.79
CA GLU A 171 -1.35 16.91 22.91
C GLU A 171 0.02 16.96 23.59
N SER A 172 0.12 16.88 24.92
CA SER A 172 1.41 16.83 25.62
C SER A 172 2.13 15.49 25.51
N GLU A 173 1.48 14.45 24.99
CA GLU A 173 2.09 13.13 24.83
C GLU A 173 3.26 13.20 23.82
N PRO A 174 4.48 12.70 24.15
CA PRO A 174 5.65 12.79 23.28
C PRO A 174 5.45 12.20 21.87
N SER A 175 4.54 11.24 21.75
CA SER A 175 4.25 10.49 20.53
C SER A 175 3.05 11.04 19.77
N TYR A 176 2.42 12.10 20.28
CA TYR A 176 1.28 12.74 19.64
C TYR A 176 1.60 13.26 18.24
N MET A 177 2.84 13.72 18.03
CA MET A 177 3.35 14.07 16.71
C MET A 177 3.21 12.94 15.68
N LYS A 178 3.45 11.68 16.08
CA LYS A 178 3.32 10.53 15.18
C LYS A 178 1.86 10.35 14.75
N VAL A 179 0.90 10.65 15.62
CA VAL A 179 -0.53 10.66 15.27
C VAL A 179 -0.80 11.73 14.23
N LEU A 180 -0.34 12.95 14.46
CA LEU A 180 -0.55 14.08 13.56
C LEU A 180 0.09 13.85 12.18
N ASN A 181 1.34 13.37 12.15
CA ASN A 181 2.04 13.07 10.92
C ASN A 181 1.35 11.93 10.14
N ASN A 182 1.06 10.79 10.78
CA ASN A 182 0.43 9.68 10.07
C ASN A 182 -1.03 9.97 9.68
N GLY A 183 -1.75 10.78 10.45
CA GLY A 183 -3.07 11.26 10.08
C GLY A 183 -3.03 12.20 8.87
N MET A 184 -2.05 13.11 8.80
CA MET A 184 -1.81 13.93 7.59
C MET A 184 -1.60 13.03 6.36
N LEU A 185 -0.73 12.03 6.45
CA LEU A 185 -0.47 11.10 5.34
C LEU A 185 -1.72 10.31 4.94
N ALA A 186 -2.50 9.84 5.92
CA ALA A 186 -3.74 9.13 5.64
C ALA A 186 -4.81 10.03 4.97
N ALA A 187 -4.92 11.30 5.40
CA ALA A 187 -5.80 12.27 4.75
C ALA A 187 -5.35 12.57 3.30
N GLU A 188 -4.04 12.70 3.10
CA GLU A 188 -3.46 12.86 1.77
C GLU A 188 -3.75 11.66 0.85
N GLU A 189 -3.52 10.43 1.33
CA GLU A 189 -3.82 9.19 0.62
C GLU A 189 -5.33 9.06 0.28
N LEU A 190 -6.20 9.66 1.10
CA LEU A 190 -7.63 9.76 0.83
C LEU A 190 -7.98 10.77 -0.28
N GLY A 191 -7.04 11.63 -0.65
CA GLY A 191 -7.27 12.78 -1.55
C GLY A 191 -7.80 14.02 -0.83
N ASP A 192 -7.87 14.02 0.50
CA ASP A 192 -8.33 15.16 1.31
C ASP A 192 -7.14 16.06 1.68
N VAL A 193 -6.70 16.85 0.70
CA VAL A 193 -5.51 17.71 0.79
C VAL A 193 -5.69 18.80 1.85
N GLU A 194 -6.89 19.38 1.96
CA GLU A 194 -7.18 20.42 2.95
C GLU A 194 -7.02 19.88 4.38
N THR A 195 -7.63 18.72 4.67
CA THR A 195 -7.47 18.08 5.97
C THR A 195 -6.02 17.67 6.24
N ALA A 196 -5.31 17.18 5.22
CA ALA A 196 -3.89 16.86 5.35
C ALA A 196 -3.07 18.11 5.75
N ILE A 197 -3.29 19.26 5.10
CA ILE A 197 -2.65 20.53 5.45
C ILE A 197 -2.95 20.92 6.89
N VAL A 198 -4.22 20.86 7.33
CA VAL A 198 -4.61 21.19 8.70
C VAL A 198 -3.88 20.32 9.73
N TRP A 199 -3.76 19.01 9.46
CA TRP A 199 -3.04 18.08 10.33
C TRP A 199 -1.54 18.33 10.33
N GLY A 200 -0.94 18.60 9.17
CA GLY A 200 0.47 18.97 9.06
C GLY A 200 0.81 20.27 9.79
N GLU A 201 -0.02 21.30 9.67
CA GLU A 201 0.14 22.55 10.42
C GLU A 201 0.01 22.34 11.93
N ARG A 202 -0.92 21.49 12.36
CA ARG A 202 -1.04 21.10 13.78
C ARG A 202 0.23 20.37 14.24
N ALA A 203 0.81 19.50 13.41
CA ALA A 203 2.07 18.82 13.70
C ALA A 203 3.24 19.80 13.81
N ILE A 204 3.32 20.81 12.93
CA ILE A 204 4.33 21.87 12.98
C ILE A 204 4.22 22.67 14.28
N ARG A 205 3.01 23.13 14.64
CA ARG A 205 2.76 23.85 15.90
C ARG A 205 3.16 23.01 17.09
N TRP A 206 2.74 21.74 17.11
CA TRP A 206 3.13 20.79 18.15
C TRP A 206 4.65 20.67 18.27
N ALA A 207 5.36 20.50 17.15
CA ALA A 207 6.81 20.35 17.14
C ALA A 207 7.53 21.60 17.69
N HIS A 208 7.03 22.80 17.40
CA HIS A 208 7.52 24.03 18.02
C HIS A 208 7.25 24.07 19.53
N THR A 209 6.02 23.77 19.95
CA THR A 209 5.60 23.82 21.36
C THR A 209 6.44 22.89 22.24
N TYR A 210 6.76 21.69 21.75
CA TYR A 210 7.47 20.66 22.52
C TYR A 210 8.95 20.53 22.16
N GLY A 211 9.55 21.53 21.51
CA GLY A 211 10.99 21.59 21.27
C GLY A 211 11.55 20.54 20.30
N ARG A 212 10.73 20.05 19.35
CA ARG A 212 11.09 19.05 18.34
C ARG A 212 11.43 19.70 16.99
N ALA A 213 12.38 20.65 17.05
CA ALA A 213 12.79 21.45 15.89
C ALA A 213 13.35 20.60 14.73
N ASP A 214 13.92 19.43 15.03
CA ASP A 214 14.43 18.45 14.07
C ASP A 214 13.36 18.00 13.06
N ARG A 215 12.08 18.05 13.44
CA ARG A 215 10.94 17.59 12.61
C ARG A 215 10.19 18.70 11.90
N VAL A 216 10.38 19.94 12.33
CA VAL A 216 9.64 21.09 11.80
C VAL A 216 9.88 21.23 10.29
N MET A 217 11.11 21.04 9.82
CA MET A 217 11.44 21.28 8.41
C MET A 217 10.83 20.22 7.48
N GLU A 218 10.87 18.94 7.86
CA GLU A 218 10.22 17.84 7.12
C GLU A 218 8.70 18.09 7.03
N LEU A 219 8.06 18.42 8.15
CA LEU A 219 6.62 18.71 8.18
C LEU A 219 6.26 19.96 7.36
N GLN A 220 7.09 21.01 7.43
CA GLN A 220 6.91 22.20 6.62
C GLN A 220 7.10 21.92 5.12
N ALA A 221 8.04 21.05 4.74
CA ALA A 221 8.23 20.65 3.35
C ALA A 221 7.00 19.89 2.84
N ALA A 222 6.51 18.91 3.59
CA ALA A 222 5.28 18.19 3.26
C ALA A 222 4.05 19.11 3.15
N VAL A 223 3.83 20.01 4.11
CA VAL A 223 2.72 20.99 4.05
C VAL A 223 2.88 21.95 2.87
N TRP A 224 4.11 22.39 2.59
CA TRP A 224 4.39 23.23 1.43
C TRP A 224 4.07 22.50 0.11
N ARG A 225 4.47 21.23 -0.02
CA ARG A 225 4.10 20.37 -1.15
C ARG A 225 2.59 20.26 -1.31
N LEU A 226 1.88 19.95 -0.23
CA LEU A 226 0.41 19.83 -0.27
C LEU A 226 -0.26 21.13 -0.73
N ARG A 227 0.22 22.28 -0.26
CA ARG A 227 -0.27 23.59 -0.71
C ARG A 227 0.05 23.88 -2.17
N SER A 228 1.14 23.34 -2.69
CA SER A 228 1.54 23.53 -4.10
C SER A 228 0.57 22.86 -5.09
N TYR A 229 -0.21 21.88 -4.62
CA TYR A 229 -1.26 21.25 -5.43
C TYR A 229 -2.44 22.18 -5.71
N ASP A 230 -2.66 23.18 -4.85
CA ASP A 230 -3.63 24.25 -5.11
C ASP A 230 -2.99 25.30 -6.03
N CYS A 231 -3.45 25.33 -7.29
CA CYS A 231 -2.96 26.28 -8.28
C CYS A 231 -3.33 27.75 -7.98
N GLN A 232 -4.26 27.99 -7.06
CA GLN A 232 -4.63 29.33 -6.59
C GLN A 232 -3.82 29.75 -5.37
N ALA A 233 -3.18 28.81 -4.65
CA ALA A 233 -2.37 29.12 -3.49
C ALA A 233 -1.13 29.94 -3.91
N ARG A 234 -1.02 31.15 -3.36
CA ARG A 234 0.17 32.00 -3.51
C ARG A 234 1.29 31.48 -2.63
N VAL A 235 1.91 30.39 -3.07
CA VAL A 235 3.13 29.88 -2.48
C VAL A 235 4.32 30.52 -3.20
N SER A 236 5.34 30.94 -2.45
CA SER A 236 6.55 31.56 -3.00
C SER A 236 7.54 30.48 -3.44
N ASP A 237 7.98 30.51 -4.70
CA ASP A 237 9.04 29.61 -5.21
C ASP A 237 10.38 29.92 -4.56
N ARG A 238 10.60 31.19 -4.18
CA ARG A 238 11.79 31.62 -3.46
C ARG A 238 11.91 30.91 -2.12
N ASP A 239 10.80 30.78 -1.39
CA ASP A 239 10.78 30.12 -0.08
C ASP A 239 11.11 28.63 -0.21
N ALA A 240 10.68 27.98 -1.30
CA ALA A 240 11.04 26.60 -1.62
C ALA A 240 12.52 26.43 -1.96
N ILE A 241 13.06 27.30 -2.81
CA ILE A 241 14.47 27.30 -3.18
C ILE A 241 15.35 27.49 -1.93
N GLU A 242 15.00 28.47 -1.08
CA GLU A 242 15.72 28.71 0.17
C GLU A 242 15.66 27.49 1.11
N LYS A 243 14.50 26.82 1.23
CA LYS A 243 14.34 25.59 2.01
C LYS A 243 15.23 24.44 1.52
N VAL A 244 15.27 24.19 0.21
CA VAL A 244 16.13 23.13 -0.37
C VAL A 244 17.61 23.45 -0.17
N GLN A 245 18.00 24.72 -0.38
CA GLN A 245 19.38 25.15 -0.21
C GLN A 245 19.87 25.09 1.24
N GLN A 246 18.99 25.33 2.22
CA GLN A 246 19.31 25.20 3.64
C GLN A 246 19.49 23.74 4.09
N MET A 247 18.90 22.79 3.37
CA MET A 247 18.79 21.39 3.77
C MET A 247 19.36 20.43 2.72
N ARG A 248 20.52 20.76 2.13
CA ARG A 248 21.21 19.95 1.10
C ARG A 248 21.54 18.51 1.52
N HIS A 249 21.40 18.19 2.80
CA HIS A 249 21.64 16.86 3.34
C HIS A 249 20.35 16.09 3.69
N ASN A 250 19.18 16.72 3.61
CA ASN A 250 17.91 16.07 3.90
C ASN A 250 17.16 15.76 2.58
N ALA A 251 17.27 14.51 2.15
CA ALA A 251 16.64 14.01 0.93
C ALA A 251 15.11 14.16 0.96
N TYR A 252 14.45 14.00 2.11
CA TYR A 252 12.99 14.12 2.22
C TYR A 252 12.51 15.56 2.01
N VAL A 253 13.19 16.54 2.62
CA VAL A 253 12.88 17.96 2.40
C VAL A 253 13.10 18.32 0.94
N HIS A 254 14.19 17.84 0.34
CA HIS A 254 14.48 18.06 -1.07
C HIS A 254 13.38 17.48 -1.97
N GLU A 255 12.97 16.24 -1.69
CA GLU A 255 11.93 15.54 -2.43
C GLU A 255 10.55 16.22 -2.31
N ASP A 256 10.06 16.48 -1.09
CA ASP A 256 8.74 17.10 -0.90
C ASP A 256 8.68 18.47 -1.58
N VAL A 257 9.72 19.29 -1.42
CA VAL A 257 9.80 20.60 -2.08
C VAL A 257 9.97 20.44 -3.59
N GLY A 258 10.79 19.49 -4.04
CA GLY A 258 11.02 19.19 -5.45
C GLY A 258 9.75 18.83 -6.21
N ILE A 259 8.97 17.92 -5.65
CA ILE A 259 7.67 17.52 -6.19
C ILE A 259 6.74 18.74 -6.28
N GLY A 260 6.62 19.53 -5.22
CA GLY A 260 5.69 20.65 -5.23
C GLY A 260 6.10 21.79 -6.16
N VAL A 261 7.40 22.07 -6.30
CA VAL A 261 7.90 23.04 -7.29
C VAL A 261 7.64 22.51 -8.70
N ALA A 262 7.97 21.23 -8.97
CA ALA A 262 7.71 20.60 -10.26
C ALA A 262 6.23 20.66 -10.65
N TRP A 263 5.33 20.37 -9.70
CA TRP A 263 3.88 20.46 -9.87
C TRP A 263 3.44 21.87 -10.32
N ARG A 264 3.91 22.90 -9.62
CA ARG A 264 3.54 24.30 -9.93
C ARG A 264 4.07 24.78 -11.25
N ILE A 265 5.35 24.54 -11.52
CA ILE A 265 5.97 24.88 -12.81
C ILE A 265 5.21 24.17 -13.94
N TRP A 266 4.89 22.88 -13.75
CA TRP A 266 4.11 22.11 -14.71
C TRP A 266 2.75 22.74 -14.96
N TRP A 267 2.02 23.13 -13.92
CA TRP A 267 0.73 23.82 -14.07
C TRP A 267 0.85 25.16 -14.81
N GLN A 268 1.88 25.95 -14.50
CA GLN A 268 2.17 27.24 -15.12
C GLN A 268 2.68 27.13 -16.57
N GLN A 269 3.03 25.92 -17.02
CA GLN A 269 3.58 25.66 -18.35
C GLN A 269 4.93 26.34 -18.63
N ASP A 270 5.71 26.65 -17.58
CA ASP A 270 7.03 27.25 -17.71
C ASP A 270 8.15 26.20 -17.83
N VAL A 271 8.38 25.73 -19.07
CA VAL A 271 9.46 24.79 -19.40
C VAL A 271 10.85 25.34 -19.02
N THR A 272 11.05 26.64 -19.14
CA THR A 272 12.35 27.25 -18.84
C THR A 272 12.63 27.16 -17.35
N GLN A 273 11.62 27.42 -16.53
CA GLN A 273 11.70 27.27 -15.08
C GLN A 273 11.87 25.80 -14.68
N TRP A 274 11.25 24.84 -15.39
CA TRP A 274 11.51 23.41 -15.17
C TRP A 274 12.99 23.06 -15.34
N HIS A 275 13.60 23.48 -16.45
CA HIS A 275 15.01 23.18 -16.69
C HIS A 275 15.94 23.79 -15.63
N ARG A 276 15.68 25.04 -15.22
CA ARG A 276 16.44 25.67 -14.13
C ARG A 276 16.28 24.92 -12.81
N TRP A 277 15.05 24.56 -12.46
CA TRP A 277 14.75 23.81 -11.24
C TRP A 277 15.43 22.45 -11.25
N ARG A 278 15.32 21.70 -12.35
CA ARG A 278 15.94 20.39 -12.52
C ARG A 278 17.46 20.45 -12.33
N THR A 279 18.14 21.39 -12.97
CA THR A 279 19.59 21.56 -12.81
C THR A 279 19.95 21.82 -11.35
N MET A 280 19.28 22.78 -10.71
CA MET A 280 19.54 23.10 -9.31
C MET A 280 19.21 21.92 -8.37
N ALA A 281 18.12 21.19 -8.62
CA ALA A 281 17.73 20.02 -7.86
C ALA A 281 18.80 18.93 -7.93
N ALA A 282 19.34 18.66 -9.13
CA ALA A 282 20.43 17.72 -9.33
C ALA A 282 21.74 18.16 -8.63
N GLU A 283 22.08 19.45 -8.68
CA GLU A 283 23.27 20.02 -8.03
C GLU A 283 23.19 20.03 -6.49
N THR A 284 21.97 20.08 -5.94
CA THR A 284 21.73 20.15 -4.50
C THR A 284 21.33 18.82 -3.88
N TRP A 285 21.21 17.76 -4.70
CA TRP A 285 20.90 16.42 -4.21
C TRP A 285 22.06 15.85 -3.39
N PRO A 286 21.80 15.19 -2.25
CA PRO A 286 22.86 14.58 -1.44
C PRO A 286 23.62 13.51 -2.25
N GLU A 287 24.92 13.70 -2.47
CA GLU A 287 25.80 12.86 -3.32
C GLU A 287 25.80 11.35 -3.00
N LYS A 288 25.35 10.95 -1.80
CA LYS A 288 25.33 9.55 -1.34
C LYS A 288 24.05 8.79 -1.69
N ASN A 289 23.00 9.47 -2.13
CA ASN A 289 21.74 8.83 -2.48
C ASN A 289 21.59 8.74 -4.00
N PRO A 290 21.12 7.62 -4.55
CA PRO A 290 20.70 7.60 -5.94
C PRO A 290 19.71 8.75 -6.17
N MET A 291 19.82 9.40 -7.34
CA MET A 291 18.94 10.51 -7.72
C MET A 291 17.48 10.03 -7.57
N PRO A 292 16.60 10.85 -6.99
CA PRO A 292 15.27 10.38 -6.68
C PRO A 292 14.44 10.31 -7.96
N PRO A 293 13.56 9.31 -8.08
CA PRO A 293 12.74 9.05 -9.26
C PRO A 293 11.83 10.21 -9.68
N TRP A 294 11.58 11.17 -8.79
CA TRP A 294 10.69 12.30 -9.10
C TRP A 294 11.21 13.16 -10.26
N ILE A 295 12.52 13.32 -10.43
CA ILE A 295 13.05 14.12 -11.55
C ILE A 295 12.69 13.45 -12.88
N ASP A 296 12.90 12.13 -12.98
CA ASP A 296 12.60 11.36 -14.18
C ASP A 296 11.09 11.30 -14.47
N LEU A 297 10.28 11.20 -13.41
CA LEU A 297 8.82 11.30 -13.50
C LEU A 297 8.40 12.62 -14.15
N TRP A 298 8.93 13.73 -13.63
CA TRP A 298 8.55 15.06 -14.10
C TRP A 298 9.14 15.37 -15.48
N ASP A 299 10.32 14.85 -15.83
CA ASP A 299 10.82 14.88 -17.21
C ASP A 299 9.89 14.13 -18.17
N ALA A 300 9.38 12.96 -17.78
CA ALA A 300 8.39 12.22 -18.55
C ALA A 300 7.07 13.00 -18.68
N ALA A 301 6.61 13.66 -17.60
CA ALA A 301 5.42 14.50 -17.59
C ALA A 301 5.55 15.71 -18.54
N TRP A 302 6.71 16.35 -18.55
CA TRP A 302 7.00 17.47 -19.44
C TRP A 302 7.17 17.03 -20.90
N ALA A 303 7.87 15.93 -21.15
CA ALA A 303 7.98 15.36 -22.49
C ALA A 303 6.60 15.00 -23.05
N MET A 304 5.73 14.42 -22.23
CA MET A 304 4.34 14.13 -22.60
C MET A 304 3.58 15.38 -22.99
N ARG A 305 3.64 16.43 -22.14
CA ARG A 305 2.94 17.69 -22.38
C ARG A 305 3.45 18.42 -23.63
N GLN A 306 4.76 18.53 -23.81
CA GLN A 306 5.36 19.25 -24.94
C GLN A 306 5.16 18.53 -26.27
N ARG A 307 5.26 17.19 -26.28
CA ARG A 307 5.16 16.40 -27.52
C ARG A 307 3.72 16.02 -27.85
N GLY A 308 2.78 16.19 -26.91
CA GLY A 308 1.41 15.71 -27.07
C GLY A 308 1.32 14.19 -27.14
N GLN A 309 2.27 13.47 -26.54
CA GLN A 309 2.37 12.00 -26.62
C GLN A 309 2.42 11.40 -25.22
N ALA A 310 1.55 10.45 -24.90
CA ALA A 310 1.53 9.80 -23.57
C ALA A 310 2.71 8.83 -23.35
N GLU A 311 3.41 8.44 -24.41
CA GLU A 311 4.41 7.36 -24.39
C GLU A 311 5.57 7.55 -23.39
N PRO A 312 6.16 8.75 -23.22
CA PRO A 312 7.18 8.97 -22.18
C PRO A 312 6.68 8.64 -20.77
N MET A 313 5.45 9.05 -20.44
CA MET A 313 4.84 8.79 -19.13
C MET A 313 4.48 7.30 -18.98
N ILE A 314 3.96 6.65 -20.03
CA ILE A 314 3.65 5.22 -20.02
C ILE A 314 4.91 4.37 -19.83
N ASN A 315 6.02 4.73 -20.48
CA ASN A 315 7.29 4.03 -20.34
C ASN A 315 7.85 4.19 -18.93
N TRP A 316 7.85 5.41 -18.40
CA TRP A 316 8.23 5.65 -17.00
C TRP A 316 7.38 4.83 -16.03
N LEU A 317 6.06 4.80 -16.21
CA LEU A 317 5.15 4.01 -15.38
C LEU A 317 5.43 2.51 -15.46
N ARG A 318 5.72 1.99 -16.65
CA ARG A 318 6.05 0.57 -16.83
C ARG A 318 7.32 0.23 -16.06
N GLU A 319 8.38 1.01 -16.26
CA GLU A 319 9.65 0.84 -15.53
C GLU A 319 9.44 0.97 -14.01
N TRP A 320 8.62 1.94 -13.58
CA TRP A 320 8.30 2.16 -12.17
C TRP A 320 7.55 0.99 -11.52
N VAL A 321 6.60 0.39 -12.24
CA VAL A 321 5.87 -0.79 -11.78
C VAL A 321 6.76 -2.03 -11.78
N GLU A 322 7.67 -2.17 -12.75
CA GLU A 322 8.54 -3.34 -12.86
C GLU A 322 9.72 -3.32 -11.87
N GLN A 323 10.27 -2.14 -11.57
CA GLN A 323 11.54 -2.02 -10.83
C GLN A 323 11.46 -1.11 -9.60
N GLY A 324 10.50 -0.18 -9.58
CA GLY A 324 10.38 0.82 -8.52
C GLY A 324 9.96 0.23 -7.18
N GLU A 325 9.26 -0.91 -7.17
CA GLU A 325 8.83 -1.57 -5.93
C GLU A 325 10.06 -2.00 -5.12
N ASP A 326 10.99 -2.74 -5.73
CA ASP A 326 12.18 -3.22 -5.04
C ASP A 326 13.19 -2.11 -4.68
N GLN A 327 13.31 -1.07 -5.51
CA GLN A 327 14.34 -0.04 -5.35
C GLN A 327 13.91 1.15 -4.50
N TRP A 328 12.60 1.47 -4.48
CA TRP A 328 12.08 2.75 -3.96
C TRP A 328 10.79 2.62 -3.20
N ALA A 329 10.53 1.43 -2.73
CA ALA A 329 9.74 1.10 -1.59
C ALA A 329 8.89 2.20 -0.92
N SER A 330 9.55 2.95 -0.05
CA SER A 330 8.96 3.97 0.81
C SER A 330 8.28 5.12 0.05
N HIS A 331 8.60 5.30 -1.24
CA HIS A 331 8.12 6.38 -2.11
C HIS A 331 7.33 5.88 -3.33
N TRP A 332 7.27 4.55 -3.55
CA TRP A 332 6.62 3.93 -4.71
C TRP A 332 5.19 4.42 -4.97
N GLY A 333 4.35 4.37 -3.94
CA GLY A 333 2.94 4.75 -4.05
C GLY A 333 2.70 6.25 -4.25
N TRP A 334 3.65 7.10 -3.86
CA TRP A 334 3.56 8.56 -4.03
C TRP A 334 3.84 8.96 -5.47
N TYR A 335 4.97 8.52 -6.03
CA TYR A 335 5.31 8.85 -7.42
C TYR A 335 4.34 8.22 -8.41
N LEU A 336 3.86 7.01 -8.11
CA LEU A 336 2.82 6.38 -8.93
C LEU A 336 1.52 7.21 -8.91
N ARG A 337 1.13 7.74 -7.75
CA ARG A 337 -0.01 8.67 -7.66
C ARG A 337 0.23 9.92 -8.49
N ASP A 338 1.37 10.59 -8.33
CA ASP A 338 1.68 11.82 -9.07
C ASP A 338 1.71 11.60 -10.58
N ALA A 339 2.31 10.50 -11.03
CA ALA A 339 2.31 10.06 -12.43
C ALA A 339 0.90 9.84 -12.97
N MET A 340 0.04 9.16 -12.18
CA MET A 340 -1.35 8.93 -12.54
C MET A 340 -2.14 10.23 -12.65
N VAL A 341 -1.96 11.20 -11.74
CA VAL A 341 -2.67 12.48 -11.82
C VAL A 341 -2.19 13.31 -13.01
N ALA A 342 -0.87 13.32 -13.28
CA ALA A 342 -0.31 13.99 -14.46
C ALA A 342 -0.87 13.41 -15.76
N LEU A 343 -0.93 12.08 -15.88
CA LEU A 343 -1.50 11.38 -17.02
C LEU A 343 -3.00 11.66 -17.18
N ALA A 344 -3.77 11.60 -16.09
CA ALA A 344 -5.20 11.88 -16.12
C ALA A 344 -5.49 13.31 -16.59
N THR A 345 -4.72 14.28 -16.10
CA THR A 345 -4.86 15.70 -16.48
C THR A 345 -4.50 15.92 -17.94
N PHE A 346 -3.45 15.25 -18.45
CA PHE A 346 -3.08 15.29 -19.86
C PHE A 346 -4.19 14.71 -20.75
N VAL A 347 -4.75 13.54 -20.40
CA VAL A 347 -5.85 12.91 -21.16
C VAL A 347 -7.05 13.85 -21.24
N CYS A 348 -7.44 14.48 -20.11
CA CYS A 348 -8.54 15.44 -20.10
C CYS A 348 -8.26 16.69 -20.95
N ALA A 349 -7.04 17.22 -20.91
CA ALA A 349 -6.64 18.38 -21.71
C ALA A 349 -6.65 18.08 -23.21
N VAL A 350 -6.18 16.90 -23.63
CA VAL A 350 -6.18 16.48 -25.04
C VAL A 350 -7.60 16.19 -25.54
N GLN A 351 -8.44 15.55 -24.73
CA GLN A 351 -9.80 15.17 -25.11
C GLN A 351 -10.82 16.32 -25.03
N HIS A 352 -10.40 17.55 -24.69
CA HIS A 352 -11.29 18.73 -24.54
C HIS A 352 -12.45 18.47 -23.57
N CYS A 353 -12.26 17.60 -22.57
CA CYS A 353 -13.22 17.41 -21.50
C CYS A 353 -13.03 18.54 -20.48
N ALA A 354 -13.56 19.73 -20.80
CA ALA A 354 -13.34 20.97 -20.05
C ALA A 354 -13.85 20.94 -18.60
N ASP A 355 -14.71 19.98 -18.25
CA ASP A 355 -15.25 19.81 -16.91
C ASP A 355 -14.97 18.39 -16.42
N ASN A 356 -13.98 18.18 -15.54
CA ASN A 356 -14.15 17.29 -14.38
C ASN A 356 -12.87 17.05 -13.56
N ILE A 357 -12.83 17.64 -12.36
CA ILE A 357 -12.17 17.05 -11.18
C ILE A 357 -12.64 15.60 -10.94
N GLN A 358 -13.82 15.23 -11.44
CA GLN A 358 -14.37 13.88 -11.40
C GLN A 358 -13.50 12.84 -12.14
N SER A 359 -12.78 13.19 -13.22
CA SER A 359 -11.92 12.22 -13.92
C SER A 359 -10.67 11.88 -13.10
N VAL A 360 -10.08 12.86 -12.43
CA VAL A 360 -8.98 12.66 -11.47
C VAL A 360 -9.48 11.81 -10.29
N ARG A 361 -10.72 12.05 -9.82
CA ARG A 361 -11.36 11.23 -8.78
C ARG A 361 -11.62 9.79 -9.24
N ASP A 362 -12.11 9.59 -10.46
CA ASP A 362 -12.37 8.27 -11.05
C ASP A 362 -11.06 7.52 -11.32
N TRP A 363 -9.99 8.23 -11.68
CA TRP A 363 -8.64 7.68 -11.78
C TRP A 363 -8.03 7.35 -10.41
N CYS A 364 -8.26 8.16 -9.38
CA CYS A 364 -7.88 7.83 -8.00
C CYS A 364 -8.63 6.57 -7.51
N LEU A 365 -9.90 6.39 -7.91
CA LEU A 365 -10.68 5.19 -7.64
C LEU A 365 -10.14 3.97 -8.40
N TRP A 366 -9.76 4.13 -9.68
CA TRP A 366 -9.10 3.08 -10.46
C TRP A 366 -7.74 2.69 -9.85
N TYR A 367 -6.94 3.67 -9.43
CA TYR A 367 -5.65 3.43 -8.79
C TYR A 367 -5.81 2.67 -7.47
N ARG A 368 -6.79 3.06 -6.63
CA ARG A 368 -7.15 2.26 -5.45
C ARG A 368 -7.50 0.82 -5.84
N HIS A 369 -8.32 0.65 -6.88
CA HIS A 369 -8.71 -0.69 -7.35
C HIS A 369 -7.51 -1.51 -7.85
N TYR A 370 -6.60 -0.91 -8.62
CA TYR A 370 -5.38 -1.53 -9.10
C TYR A 370 -4.45 -1.92 -7.94
N ALA A 371 -4.16 -0.99 -7.05
CA ALA A 371 -3.28 -1.22 -5.90
C ALA A 371 -3.84 -2.29 -4.95
N GLN A 372 -5.16 -2.32 -4.75
CA GLN A 372 -5.87 -3.38 -4.01
C GLN A 372 -5.84 -4.74 -4.71
N ARG A 373 -6.05 -4.78 -6.03
CA ARG A 373 -6.14 -6.03 -6.81
C ARG A 373 -4.80 -6.76 -6.91
N HIS A 374 -3.72 -6.00 -6.89
CA HIS A 374 -2.38 -6.54 -7.06
C HIS A 374 -1.58 -6.64 -5.75
N GLY A 375 -2.17 -6.28 -4.60
CA GLY A 375 -1.51 -6.35 -3.30
C GLY A 375 -0.31 -5.39 -3.19
N HIS A 376 -0.38 -4.26 -3.89
CA HIS A 376 0.70 -3.27 -3.99
C HIS A 376 0.48 -2.07 -3.05
N ILE A 377 -0.29 -2.24 -1.98
CA ILE A 377 -0.29 -1.28 -0.85
C ILE A 377 0.42 -1.95 0.34
N GLY A 378 1.64 -2.43 0.12
CA GLY A 378 2.43 -3.16 1.10
C GLY A 378 3.88 -2.70 1.16
N TRP A 379 4.32 -2.26 2.34
CA TRP A 379 5.71 -2.34 2.82
C TRP A 379 5.63 -3.05 4.18
N VAL A 380 6.44 -4.05 4.53
CA VAL A 380 7.91 -4.11 4.52
C VAL A 380 8.43 -5.56 4.35
N GLN A 381 9.56 -5.73 3.65
CA GLN A 381 10.45 -6.90 3.70
C GLN A 381 11.47 -6.74 4.86
N ARG A 382 11.74 -7.80 5.64
CA ARG A 382 12.74 -7.81 6.72
C ARG A 382 14.11 -7.35 6.21
N VAL A 383 14.63 -6.22 6.70
CA VAL A 383 16.05 -5.85 6.60
C VAL A 383 16.64 -5.94 8.00
N ALA A 384 17.57 -6.87 8.20
CA ALA A 384 18.15 -7.18 9.50
C ALA A 384 19.40 -6.36 9.84
N ASP A 385 19.76 -5.32 9.07
CA ASP A 385 21.10 -4.69 9.17
C ASP A 385 21.11 -3.14 9.27
N ALA A 386 20.01 -2.48 9.65
CA ALA A 386 19.94 -1.00 9.68
C ALA A 386 20.28 -0.32 11.04
N GLU A 387 20.87 -1.02 12.00
CA GLU A 387 21.03 -0.50 13.39
C GLU A 387 22.25 0.42 13.65
N ARG A 388 22.86 1.11 12.67
CA ARG A 388 24.12 1.85 12.97
C ARG A 388 24.25 3.32 12.63
N GLU A 389 23.29 3.98 12.00
CA GLU A 389 23.46 5.40 11.70
C GLU A 389 22.16 6.15 12.02
N GLY A 390 22.24 7.15 12.90
CA GLY A 390 21.10 7.87 13.48
C GLY A 390 20.19 8.54 12.45
N MET A 391 19.33 7.74 11.82
CA MET A 391 18.37 8.16 10.80
C MET A 391 16.95 8.26 11.37
N SER A 392 16.24 9.23 10.79
CA SER A 392 14.89 9.69 11.09
C SER A 392 13.85 8.55 11.16
N TYR A 393 13.32 8.27 12.37
CA TYR A 393 12.25 7.29 12.59
C TYR A 393 10.93 7.66 11.89
N ARG A 394 10.71 7.16 10.68
CA ARG A 394 9.38 7.02 10.05
C ARG A 394 8.90 5.57 10.21
N LEU A 395 8.55 5.19 11.45
CA LEU A 395 8.12 3.84 11.88
C LEU A 395 8.89 2.69 11.20
N GLU A 396 10.15 2.52 11.58
CA GLU A 396 10.76 1.19 11.58
C GLU A 396 10.40 0.53 12.91
N VAL A 397 9.59 -0.53 12.85
CA VAL A 397 9.45 -1.45 13.98
C VAL A 397 10.70 -2.34 13.91
N SER A 398 11.72 -2.01 14.71
CA SER A 398 12.79 -2.98 15.02
C SER A 398 12.13 -4.18 15.69
N SER A 399 12.29 -5.35 15.07
CA SER A 399 11.85 -6.63 15.61
C SER A 399 13.04 -7.33 16.27
N ASP A 400 13.61 -6.72 17.31
CA ASP A 400 14.49 -7.44 18.22
C ASP A 400 13.64 -8.10 19.30
N PHE A 401 13.24 -9.34 19.01
CA PHE A 401 12.65 -10.26 19.97
C PHE A 401 13.74 -11.08 20.66
N GLY A 402 13.82 -10.93 21.99
CA GLY A 402 14.10 -12.04 22.90
C GLY A 402 12.82 -12.73 23.31
#